data_AF-A0A534J0N5-F1
#
_entry.id   AF-A0A534J0N5-F1
#
_cell.length_a   1.000
_cell.length_b   1.000
_cell.length_c   1.000
_cell.angle_alpha   90.00
_cell.angle_beta   90.00
_cell.angle_gamma   90.00
#
_symmetry.space_group_name_H-M   'P 1'
#
loop_
_entity.id
_entity.type
_entity.pdbx_description
1 polymer ?
#
loop_
_entity_poly.entity_id
_entity_poly.type
_entity_poly.pdbx_seq_one_letter_code
_entity_poly.pdbx_strand_id
1 'polypeptide(L)'
;MSTALEEVVLAADSLAWAKLGERPLCDACLGRLVGKAGHGLTNPERGRAVRGRFTIHTGTCWVCEGLLDEVNKFVDLSAAKLDSWEFSNFLVGSKVDPEVVAREESLWAELGAAHAESI
;
A
#
# COMPACT_ATOMS: atom_id res chain seq x y z
N MET A 1 23.65 11.88 5.05
CA MET A 1 22.58 11.69 4.05
C MET A 1 21.50 10.87 4.72
N SER A 2 20.24 11.32 4.67
CA SER A 2 19.10 10.54 5.17
C SER A 2 18.97 9.26 4.36
N THR A 3 18.69 8.12 4.99
CA THR A 3 18.36 6.88 4.28
C THR A 3 16.92 6.92 3.73
N ALA A 4 16.61 6.10 2.74
CA ALA A 4 15.25 6.01 2.18
C ALA A 4 14.19 5.65 3.23
N LEU A 5 14.56 4.85 4.25
CA LEU A 5 13.66 4.49 5.35
C LEU A 5 13.46 5.64 6.34
N GLU A 6 14.48 6.46 6.57
CA GLU A 6 14.35 7.68 7.39
C GLU A 6 13.39 8.68 6.75
N GLU A 7 13.42 8.83 5.42
CA GLU A 7 12.47 9.67 4.68
C GLU A 7 11.02 9.18 4.84
N VAL A 8 10.80 7.86 4.78
CA VAL A 8 9.47 7.24 4.99
C VAL A 8 8.95 7.56 6.39
N VAL A 9 9.79 7.40 7.40
CA VAL A 9 9.43 7.65 8.79
C VAL A 9 9.13 9.13 9.04
N LEU A 10 9.91 10.03 8.46
CA LEU A 10 9.67 11.47 8.54
C LEU A 10 8.36 11.88 7.88
N ALA A 11 8.03 11.29 6.72
CA ALA A 11 6.74 11.53 6.06
C ALA A 11 5.56 10.99 6.89
N ALA A 12 5.76 9.88 7.60
CA ALA A 12 4.77 9.27 8.47
C ALA A 12 4.52 10.08 9.76
N ASP A 13 5.51 10.84 10.25
CA ASP A 13 5.36 11.72 11.43
C ASP A 13 4.31 12.83 11.22
N SER A 14 4.04 13.23 9.96
CA SER A 14 3.03 14.26 9.68
C SER A 14 1.59 13.73 9.61
N LEU A 15 1.37 12.42 9.77
CA LEU A 15 0.04 11.81 9.68
C LEU A 15 -0.70 11.85 11.02
N ALA A 16 -2.01 12.06 10.96
CA ALA A 16 -2.88 12.11 12.14
C ALA A 16 -3.24 10.71 12.67
N TRP A 17 -2.26 9.93 13.14
CA TRP A 17 -2.41 8.52 13.56
C TRP A 17 -3.56 8.24 14.53
N ALA A 18 -3.90 9.18 15.40
CA ALA A 18 -5.05 9.03 16.30
C ALA A 18 -6.38 8.79 15.55
N LYS A 19 -6.50 9.30 14.32
CA LYS A 19 -7.70 9.08 13.48
C LYS A 19 -7.73 7.71 12.83
N LEU A 20 -6.61 6.98 12.75
CA LEU A 20 -6.63 5.59 12.26
C LEU A 20 -7.56 4.72 13.13
N GLY A 21 -7.59 4.99 14.43
CA GLY A 21 -8.37 4.25 15.40
C GLY A 21 -7.96 2.78 15.45
N GLU A 22 -8.92 1.89 15.61
CA GLU A 22 -8.68 0.44 15.71
C GLU A 22 -8.61 -0.28 14.35
N ARG A 23 -8.70 0.46 13.24
CA ARG A 23 -8.70 -0.11 11.88
C ARG A 23 -7.34 -0.76 11.56
N PRO A 24 -7.28 -2.09 11.38
CA PRO A 24 -6.02 -2.75 11.02
C PRO A 24 -5.64 -2.40 9.57
N LEU A 25 -4.34 -2.29 9.30
CA LEU A 25 -3.80 -2.14 7.95
C LEU A 25 -2.71 -3.16 7.70
N CYS A 26 -2.68 -3.74 6.50
CA CYS A 26 -1.52 -4.51 6.04
C CYS A 26 -0.35 -3.57 5.70
N ASP A 27 0.86 -4.10 5.62
CA ASP A 27 2.05 -3.28 5.36
C ASP A 27 1.98 -2.58 3.98
N ALA A 28 1.35 -3.20 2.99
CA ALA A 28 1.20 -2.57 1.67
C ALA A 28 0.29 -1.33 1.72
N CYS A 29 -0.90 -1.42 2.31
CA CYS A 29 -1.80 -0.27 2.45
C CYS A 29 -1.23 0.79 3.40
N LEU A 30 -0.56 0.38 4.47
CA LEU A 30 0.13 1.30 5.39
C LEU A 30 1.25 2.07 4.67
N GLY A 31 2.02 1.39 3.82
CA GLY A 31 3.08 2.01 3.03
C GLY A 31 2.58 2.99 1.98
N ARG A 32 1.41 2.73 1.37
CA ARG A 32 0.79 3.64 0.37
C ARG A 32 0.49 5.03 0.92
N LEU A 33 0.20 5.15 2.23
CA LEU A 33 -0.01 6.44 2.90
C LEU A 33 1.18 7.40 2.74
N VAL A 34 2.37 6.85 2.51
CA VAL A 34 3.64 7.56 2.34
C VAL A 34 4.37 7.10 1.08
N GLY A 35 3.64 6.68 0.05
CA GLY A 35 4.18 6.07 -1.16
C GLY A 35 5.23 6.93 -1.88
N LYS A 36 5.11 8.25 -1.77
CA LYS A 36 6.02 9.23 -2.40
C LYS A 36 7.33 9.49 -1.64
N ALA A 37 7.46 9.06 -0.39
CA ALA A 37 8.70 9.19 0.38
C ALA A 37 9.73 8.13 -0.05
N GLY A 38 11.03 8.24 0.24
CA GLY A 38 12.01 7.13 0.14
C GLY A 38 12.00 6.33 -1.18
N HIS A 39 12.64 6.83 -2.23
CA HIS A 39 12.65 6.17 -3.54
C HIS A 39 13.24 4.75 -3.51
N GLY A 40 12.72 3.85 -4.37
CA GLY A 40 13.23 2.49 -4.53
C GLY A 40 12.72 1.44 -3.54
N LEU A 41 11.76 1.82 -2.69
CA LEU A 41 11.11 0.91 -1.74
C LEU A 41 9.73 0.48 -2.26
N THR A 42 9.39 -0.76 -1.98
CA THR A 42 8.03 -1.29 -2.15
C THR A 42 7.12 -0.79 -1.04
N ASN A 43 5.81 -0.74 -1.29
CA ASN A 43 4.83 -0.35 -0.27
C ASN A 43 4.90 -1.24 1.00
N PRO A 44 5.03 -2.58 0.92
CA PRO A 44 5.27 -3.40 2.11
C PRO A 44 6.52 -2.99 2.92
N GLU A 45 7.62 -2.62 2.26
CA GLU A 45 8.82 -2.15 2.97
C GLU A 45 8.58 -0.84 3.71
N ARG A 46 7.87 0.11 3.08
CA ARG A 46 7.44 1.35 3.73
C ARG A 46 6.55 1.07 4.94
N GLY A 47 5.54 0.21 4.78
CA GLY A 47 4.62 -0.13 5.86
C GLY A 47 5.32 -0.76 7.05
N ARG A 48 6.29 -1.65 6.82
CA ARG A 48 7.10 -2.21 7.92
C ARG A 48 7.87 -1.14 8.69
N ALA A 49 8.44 -0.17 7.99
CA ALA A 49 9.14 0.95 8.63
C ALA A 49 8.19 1.80 9.48
N VAL A 50 7.00 2.11 8.95
CA VAL A 50 5.96 2.85 9.67
C VAL A 50 5.48 2.07 10.90
N ARG A 51 5.19 0.77 10.76
CA ARG A 51 4.76 -0.10 11.86
C ARG A 51 5.82 -0.24 12.96
N GLY A 52 7.10 -0.13 12.61
CA GLY A 52 8.19 -0.12 13.57
C GLY A 52 8.21 1.12 14.48
N ARG A 53 7.55 2.21 14.08
CA ARG A 53 7.49 3.47 14.84
C ARG A 53 6.13 3.76 15.46
N PHE A 54 5.04 3.38 14.80
CA PHE A 54 3.68 3.68 15.24
C PHE A 54 2.93 2.40 15.61
N THR A 55 2.07 2.48 16.62
CA THR A 55 1.22 1.37 17.02
C THR A 55 0.09 1.22 16.00
N ILE A 56 0.18 0.18 15.17
CA ILE A 56 -0.84 -0.16 14.16
C ILE A 56 -1.49 -1.50 14.52
N HIS A 57 -2.81 -1.53 14.56
CA HIS A 57 -3.57 -2.75 14.84
C HIS A 57 -3.30 -3.83 13.78
N THR A 58 -3.33 -5.09 14.24
CA THR A 58 -3.17 -6.28 13.39
C THR A 58 -4.55 -6.93 13.17
N GLY A 59 -4.69 -7.66 12.06
CA GLY A 59 -5.96 -8.25 11.63
C GLY A 59 -6.17 -8.08 10.13
N THR A 60 -7.38 -8.39 9.67
CA THR A 60 -7.77 -8.17 8.27
C THR A 60 -7.69 -6.68 7.94
N CYS A 61 -7.00 -6.35 6.86
CA CYS A 61 -6.81 -4.96 6.44
C CYS A 61 -8.16 -4.29 6.15
N TRP A 62 -8.42 -3.16 6.81
CA TRP A 62 -9.67 -2.43 6.64
C TRP A 62 -9.85 -1.82 5.24
N VAL A 63 -8.75 -1.57 4.51
CA VAL A 63 -8.78 -1.00 3.15
C VAL A 63 -8.98 -2.10 2.10
N CYS A 64 -8.08 -3.08 2.05
CA CYS A 64 -8.04 -4.06 0.96
C CYS A 64 -8.63 -5.43 1.30
N GLU A 65 -9.01 -5.67 2.56
CA GLU A 65 -9.63 -6.93 3.02
C GLU A 65 -8.84 -8.21 2.69
N GLY A 66 -7.51 -8.09 2.54
CA GLY A 66 -6.64 -9.21 2.19
C GLY A 66 -6.41 -9.39 0.69
N LEU A 67 -6.99 -8.54 -0.17
CA LEU A 67 -6.82 -8.61 -1.63
C LEU A 67 -5.34 -8.61 -2.05
N LEU A 68 -4.49 -7.86 -1.35
CA LEU A 68 -3.05 -7.76 -1.67
C LEU A 68 -2.27 -9.04 -1.33
N ASP A 69 -2.79 -9.91 -0.46
CA ASP A 69 -2.17 -11.20 -0.15
C ASP A 69 -2.43 -12.21 -1.28
N GLU A 70 -3.43 -11.97 -2.13
CA GLU A 70 -3.78 -12.82 -3.28
C GLU A 70 -3.04 -12.47 -4.58
N VAL A 71 -2.13 -11.48 -4.58
CA VAL A 71 -1.45 -11.03 -5.82
C VAL A 71 -0.79 -12.20 -6.57
N ASN A 72 -0.12 -13.12 -5.86
CA ASN A 72 0.55 -14.28 -6.48
C ASN A 72 -0.42 -15.19 -7.23
N LYS A 73 -1.64 -15.38 -6.71
CA LYS A 73 -2.68 -16.16 -7.38
C LYS A 73 -3.07 -15.52 -8.72
N PHE A 74 -3.18 -14.19 -8.78
CA PHE A 74 -3.45 -13.50 -10.03
C PHE A 74 -2.27 -13.54 -11.01
N VAL A 75 -1.03 -13.55 -10.50
CA VAL A 75 0.17 -13.75 -11.31
C VAL A 75 0.14 -15.12 -11.98
N ASP A 76 -0.12 -16.18 -11.23
CA ASP A 76 -0.17 -17.56 -11.76
C ASP A 76 -1.26 -17.71 -12.83
N LEU A 77 -2.46 -17.17 -12.57
CA LEU A 77 -3.56 -17.18 -13.52
C LEU A 77 -3.24 -16.39 -14.81
N SER A 78 -2.56 -15.25 -14.66
CA SER A 78 -2.16 -14.42 -15.80
C SER A 78 -1.07 -15.10 -16.62
N ALA A 79 -0.06 -15.68 -15.97
CA ALA A 79 1.03 -16.40 -16.62
C ALA A 79 0.51 -17.61 -17.41
N ALA A 80 -0.36 -18.43 -16.80
CA ALA A 80 -0.95 -19.60 -17.46
C ALA A 80 -1.77 -19.21 -18.70
N LYS A 81 -2.44 -18.05 -18.68
CA LYS A 81 -3.24 -17.57 -19.82
C LYS A 81 -2.39 -16.97 -20.94
N LEU A 82 -1.22 -16.45 -20.60
CA LEU A 82 -0.27 -15.85 -21.54
C LEU A 82 0.72 -16.86 -22.13
N ASP A 83 0.75 -18.11 -21.62
CA ASP A 83 1.68 -19.17 -22.02
C ASP A 83 1.74 -19.42 -23.54
N SER A 84 0.62 -19.27 -24.25
CA SER A 84 0.55 -19.46 -25.69
C SER A 84 1.05 -18.28 -26.54
N TRP A 85 1.49 -17.19 -25.91
CA TRP A 85 1.83 -15.94 -26.58
C TRP A 85 3.31 -15.59 -26.37
N GLU A 86 4.00 -15.23 -27.45
CA GLU A 86 5.34 -14.65 -27.36
C GLU A 86 5.23 -13.12 -27.45
N PHE A 87 5.94 -12.42 -26.55
CA PHE A 87 5.96 -10.97 -26.51
C PHE A 87 7.28 -10.48 -25.92
N SER A 88 7.75 -9.32 -26.40
CA SER A 88 8.95 -8.65 -25.86
C SER A 88 8.63 -7.63 -24.77
N ASN A 89 7.36 -7.25 -24.61
CA ASN A 89 6.84 -6.40 -23.55
C ASN A 89 5.36 -6.70 -23.28
N PHE A 90 4.85 -6.21 -22.16
CA PHE A 90 3.44 -6.33 -21.80
C PHE A 90 3.03 -5.17 -20.90
N LEU A 91 1.72 -4.92 -20.83
CA LEU A 91 1.11 -3.97 -19.91
C LEU A 91 0.22 -4.73 -18.93
N VAL A 92 0.35 -4.43 -17.64
CA VAL A 92 -0.55 -4.94 -16.61
C VAL A 92 -1.44 -3.80 -16.14
N GLY A 93 -2.75 -4.00 -16.21
CA GLY A 93 -3.75 -3.10 -15.65
C GLY A 93 -4.62 -3.85 -14.65
N SER A 94 -5.07 -3.15 -13.62
CA SER A 94 -6.03 -3.67 -12.64
C SER A 94 -7.28 -2.81 -12.65
N LYS A 95 -8.45 -3.45 -12.47
CA LYS A 95 -9.69 -2.77 -12.12
C LYS A 95 -10.00 -3.11 -10.67
N VAL A 96 -9.83 -2.13 -9.79
CA VAL A 96 -10.07 -2.28 -8.35
C VAL A 96 -11.54 -2.02 -8.05
N ASP A 97 -12.08 -2.70 -7.05
CA ASP A 97 -13.44 -2.46 -6.57
C ASP A 97 -13.58 -1.00 -6.11
N PRO A 98 -14.61 -0.25 -6.58
CA PRO A 98 -14.84 1.12 -6.15
C PRO A 98 -14.91 1.31 -4.64
N GLU A 99 -15.35 0.30 -3.88
CA GLU A 99 -15.41 0.37 -2.42
C GLU A 99 -14.01 0.38 -1.78
N VAL A 100 -13.05 -0.37 -2.32
CA VAL A 100 -11.66 -0.35 -1.85
C VAL A 100 -11.02 1.03 -2.11
N VAL A 101 -11.28 1.59 -3.29
CA VAL A 101 -10.80 2.93 -3.66
C VAL A 101 -11.40 3.99 -2.72
N ALA A 102 -12.71 3.96 -2.48
CA ALA A 102 -13.38 4.91 -1.60
C ALA A 102 -12.87 4.82 -0.15
N ARG A 103 -12.60 3.61 0.36
CA ARG A 103 -12.01 3.40 1.69
C ARG A 103 -10.62 4.00 1.79
N GLU A 104 -9.79 3.80 0.76
CA GLU A 104 -8.45 4.37 0.70
C GLU A 104 -8.49 5.90 0.69
N GLU A 105 -9.32 6.51 -0.16
CA GLU A 105 -9.47 7.96 -0.25
C GLU A 105 -9.97 8.57 1.08
N SER A 106 -10.97 7.95 1.72
CA SER A 106 -11.47 8.37 3.03
C SER A 106 -10.36 8.36 4.08
N LEU A 107 -9.59 7.27 4.12
CA LEU A 107 -8.49 7.13 5.07
C LEU A 107 -7.42 8.22 4.87
N TRP A 108 -7.11 8.56 3.63
CA TRP A 108 -6.10 9.58 3.32
C TRP A 108 -6.56 10.97 3.73
N ALA A 109 -7.81 11.30 3.44
CA ALA A 109 -8.43 12.56 3.85
C ALA A 109 -8.45 12.70 5.38
N GLU A 110 -8.78 11.61 6.09
CA GLU A 110 -8.79 11.59 7.55
C GLU A 110 -7.38 11.80 8.13
N LEU A 111 -6.39 11.05 7.65
CA LEU A 111 -5.01 11.07 8.15
C LEU A 111 -4.21 12.30 7.69
N GLY A 112 -4.68 13.05 6.70
CA GLY A 112 -3.96 14.20 6.14
C GLY A 112 -2.74 13.77 5.30
N ALA A 113 -2.86 12.65 4.58
CA ALA A 113 -1.76 12.03 3.85
C ALA A 113 -1.37 12.80 2.58
N ALA A 114 -0.64 13.90 2.74
CA ALA A 114 -0.17 14.73 1.63
C ALA A 114 0.80 14.01 0.66
N HIS A 115 1.46 12.94 1.13
CA HIS A 115 2.44 12.14 0.38
C HIS A 115 1.90 10.79 -0.09
N ALA A 116 0.58 10.59 -0.07
CA ALA A 116 -0.03 9.36 -0.54
C ALA A 116 0.06 9.22 -2.08
N GLU A 117 0.13 7.96 -2.54
CA GLU A 117 0.02 7.58 -3.95
C GLU A 117 -1.32 6.90 -4.21
N SER A 118 -2.14 7.48 -5.11
CA SER A 118 -3.36 6.87 -5.67
C SER A 118 -3.10 5.44 -6.13
N ILE A 119 -4.01 4.54 -5.82
CA ILE A 119 -4.23 3.32 -6.62
C ILE A 119 -4.70 3.69 -8.03
#